data_AF-A0AAU8EYM6-F1
#
_entry.id   AF-A0AAU8EYM6-F1
#
_cell.length_a   1.000
_cell.length_b   1.000
_cell.length_c   1.000
_cell.angle_alpha   90.00
_cell.angle_beta   90.00
_cell.angle_gamma   90.00
#
_symmetry.space_group_name_H-M   'P 1'
#
loop_
_entity.id
_entity.type
_entity.pdbx_description
1 polymer ?
#
loop_
_entity_poly.entity_id
_entity_poly.type
_entity_poly.pdbx_seq_one_letter_code
_entity_poly.pdbx_strand_id
1 'polypeptide(L)' 'MKQTYDYNATKKYLEGKKHQLCNKLSSKQLSKKEREQLKLEIDNYEYILNLVEMNHYERGFPR' A
#
# COMPACT_ATOMS: atom_id res chain seq x y z
N MET A 1 -15.72 3.26 22.04
CA MET A 1 -14.52 2.41 21.99
C MET A 1 -13.57 2.97 20.94
N LYS A 2 -12.33 3.34 21.29
CA LYS A 2 -11.32 3.65 20.26
C LYS A 2 -11.08 2.37 19.48
N GLN A 3 -11.31 2.36 18.16
CA GLN A 3 -10.85 1.25 17.32
C GLN A 3 -9.33 1.12 17.55
N THR A 4 -8.91 -0.01 18.12
CA THR A 4 -7.50 -0.33 18.25
C THR A 4 -6.99 -0.61 16.85
N TYR A 5 -6.13 0.26 16.35
CA TYR A 5 -5.46 0.09 15.07
C TYR A 5 -4.58 -1.15 15.12
N ASP A 6 -4.94 -2.20 14.38
CA ASP A 6 -4.08 -3.36 14.18
C ASP A 6 -3.16 -3.10 13.00
N TYR A 7 -1.89 -2.83 13.31
CA TYR A 7 -0.83 -2.60 12.34
C TYR A 7 -0.66 -3.79 11.39
N ASN A 8 -0.60 -5.01 11.92
CA ASN A 8 -0.31 -6.21 11.12
C ASN A 8 -1.47 -6.50 10.16
N ALA A 9 -2.71 -6.39 10.65
CA ALA A 9 -3.89 -6.56 9.81
C ALA A 9 -3.96 -5.49 8.72
N THR A 10 -3.67 -4.22 9.08
CA THR A 10 -3.68 -3.11 8.13
C THR A 10 -2.59 -3.27 7.06
N LYS A 11 -1.36 -3.59 7.46
CA LYS A 11 -0.23 -3.79 6.55
C LYS A 11 -0.53 -4.92 5.57
N LYS A 12 -0.97 -6.07 6.06
CA LYS A 12 -1.31 -7.23 5.21
C LYS A 12 -2.41 -6.91 4.21
N TYR A 13 -3.43 -6.15 4.62
CA TYR A 13 -4.50 -5.72 3.72
C TYR A 13 -3.96 -4.83 2.57
N LEU A 14 -3.14 -3.83 2.90
CA LEU A 14 -2.56 -2.91 1.93
C LEU A 14 -1.61 -3.62 0.96
N GLU A 15 -0.74 -4.49 1.47
CA GLU A 15 0.15 -5.33 0.64
C GLU A 15 -0.64 -6.22 -0.31
N GLY A 16 -1.72 -6.83 0.17
CA GLY A 16 -2.63 -7.64 -0.65
C GLY A 16 -3.25 -6.83 -1.79
N LYS A 17 -3.71 -5.61 -1.53
CA LYS A 17 -4.25 -4.71 -2.55
C LYS A 17 -3.19 -4.29 -3.56
N LYS A 18 -2.00 -3.89 -3.10
CA LYS A 18 -0.87 -3.56 -3.97
C LYS A 18 -0.52 -4.74 -4.89
N HIS A 19 -0.41 -5.95 -4.34
CA HIS A 19 -0.08 -7.15 -5.10
C HIS A 19 -1.13 -7.46 -6.18
N GLN A 20 -2.42 -7.29 -5.87
CA GLN A 20 -3.50 -7.43 -6.86
C GLN A 20 -3.34 -6.44 -8.03
N LEU A 21 -2.94 -5.20 -7.76
CA LEU A 21 -2.69 -4.19 -8.79
C LEU A 21 -1.45 -4.53 -9.64
N CYS A 22 -0.37 -5.00 -9.02
CA CYS A 22 0.82 -5.47 -9.76
C CYS A 22 0.48 -6.64 -10.70
N ASN A 23 -0.35 -7.57 -10.24
CA ASN A 23 -0.83 -8.68 -11.08
C ASN A 23 -1.68 -8.18 -12.25
N LYS A 24 -2.56 -7.20 -12.02
CA LYS A 24 -3.31 -6.55 -13.10
C LYS A 24 -2.37 -5.85 -14.09
N LEU A 25 -1.37 -5.11 -13.61
CA LEU A 25 -0.41 -4.38 -14.44
C LEU A 25 0.40 -5.31 -15.37
N SER A 26 0.63 -6.55 -14.91
CA SER A 26 1.32 -7.60 -15.68
C SER A 26 0.48 -8.16 -16.84
N SER A 27 -0.81 -7.82 -16.91
CA SER A 27 -1.69 -8.22 -18.02
C SER A 27 -1.27 -7.58 -19.34
N LYS A 28 -1.36 -8.36 -20.43
CA LYS A 28 -1.04 -7.94 -21.80
C LYS A 28 -2.13 -7.10 -22.47
N GLN A 29 -3.33 -7.03 -21.89
CA GLN A 29 -4.50 -6.40 -22.54
C GLN A 29 -4.77 -4.94 -22.11
N LEU A 30 -3.89 -4.35 -21.31
CA LEU A 30 -4.09 -2.98 -20.81
C LEU A 30 -3.72 -1.93 -21.84
N SER A 31 -4.57 -0.92 -22.00
CA SER A 31 -4.22 0.31 -22.70
C SER A 31 -3.11 1.07 -21.96
N LYS A 32 -2.46 2.00 -22.67
CA LYS A 32 -1.43 2.88 -22.07
C LYS A 32 -1.98 3.65 -20.86
N LYS A 33 -3.19 4.22 -20.98
CA LYS A 33 -3.85 4.99 -19.92
C LYS A 33 -4.13 4.12 -18.69
N GLU A 34 -4.63 2.90 -18.89
CA GLU A 34 -4.88 1.97 -17.77
C GLU A 34 -3.59 1.54 -17.08
N ARG A 35 -2.50 1.31 -17.84
CA ARG A 35 -1.18 1.04 -17.26
C ARG A 35 -0.67 2.20 -16.42
N GLU A 36 -0.78 3.43 -16.92
CA GLU A 36 -0.38 4.63 -16.19
C GLU A 36 -1.20 4.80 -14.91
N GLN A 37 -2.51 4.59 -14.98
CA GLN A 37 -3.39 4.66 -13.82
C GLN A 37 -3.04 3.61 -12.76
N LEU A 38 -2.78 2.36 -13.18
CA LEU A 38 -2.38 1.28 -12.27
C LEU A 38 -1.03 1.56 -11.59
N LYS A 39 -0.07 2.14 -12.32
CA LYS A 39 1.22 2.56 -11.73
C LYS A 39 1.02 3.61 -10.65
N LEU A 40 0.24 4.66 -10.93
CA LEU A 40 -0.07 5.70 -9.94
C LEU A 40 -0.77 5.12 -8.71
N GLU A 41 -1.68 4.15 -8.89
CA GLU A 41 -2.36 3.50 -7.78
C GLU A 41 -1.38 2.65 -6.94
N ILE A 42 -0.48 1.90 -7.58
CA ILE A 42 0.57 1.15 -6.89
C ILE A 42 1.47 2.08 -6.07
N ASP A 43 1.93 3.18 -6.66
CA ASP A 43 2.78 4.17 -5.99
C ASP A 43 2.07 4.76 -4.76
N ASN A 44 0.76 5.02 -4.85
CA ASN A 44 -0.04 5.46 -3.71
C ASN A 44 -0.09 4.41 -2.59
N TYR A 45 -0.24 3.13 -2.91
CA TYR A 45 -0.20 2.07 -1.90
C TYR A 45 1.17 1.95 -1.24
N GLU A 46 2.27 2.16 -1.98
CA GLU A 46 3.62 2.19 -1.40
C GLU A 46 3.80 3.35 -0.43
N TYR A 47 3.33 4.54 -0.81
CA TYR A 47 3.34 5.71 0.07
C TYR A 47 2.54 5.45 1.37
N ILE A 48 1.33 4.89 1.27
CA ILE A 48 0.50 4.59 2.44
C ILE A 48 1.18 3.54 3.34
N LEU A 49 1.77 2.50 2.76
CA LEU A 49 2.52 1.49 3.52
C LEU A 49 3.67 2.11 4.30
N ASN A 50 4.44 3.01 3.68
CA ASN A 50 5.52 3.72 4.38
C ASN A 50 4.99 4.55 5.57
N LEU A 51 3.85 5.23 5.41
CA LEU A 51 3.22 5.97 6.51
C LEU A 51 2.75 5.04 7.63
N VAL A 52 2.18 3.89 7.29
CA VAL A 52 1.76 2.85 8.23
C VAL A 52 2.95 2.32 9.03
N GLU A 53 4.08 2.05 8.37
CA GLU A 53 5.31 1.64 9.03
C GLU A 53 5.87 2.73 9.94
N MET A 54 5.95 3.97 9.47
CA MET A 54 6.41 5.11 10.28
C MET A 54 5.53 5.36 11.51
N ASN A 55 4.22 5.13 11.39
CA ASN A 55 3.29 5.28 12.51
C ASN A 55 3.41 4.14 13.52
N HIS A 56 3.79 2.93 13.08
CA HIS A 56 3.92 1.78 13.97
C HIS A 56 5.22 1.80 14.77
N TYR A 57 6.34 2.14 14.13
CA TYR A 57 7.65 2.10 14.78
C TYR A 57 7.98 3.35 15.61
N GLU A 58 6.99 4.22 15.86
CA GLU A 58 7.11 5.56 16.45
C GLU A 58 8.12 6.46 15.74
N ARG A 59 7.73 7.70 15.44
CA ARG A 59 8.68 8.71 14.92
C ARG A 59 9.57 9.18 16.07
N GLY A 60 10.74 8.57 16.22
CA GLY A 60 11.81 9.05 17.12
C GLY A 60 12.61 7.92 17.76
N PHE A 61 13.93 8.06 17.74
CA PHE A 61 14.87 7.21 18.50
C PHE A 61 14.45 7.05 19.98
N PRO A 62 14.77 5.92 20.63
CA PRO A 62 14.38 5.66 22.02
C PRO A 62 14.93 6.73 22.98
N ARG A 63 14.12 7.08 23.99
CA ARG A 63 14.59 7.69 25.24
C ARG A 63 15.24 6.63 26.12
#